data_AF-A0A8T7KH95-F1
#
_entry.id   AF-A0A8T7KH95-F1
#
_cell.length_a   1.000
_cell.length_b   1.000
_cell.length_c   1.000
_cell.angle_alpha   90.00
_cell.angle_beta   90.00
_cell.angle_gamma   90.00
#
_symmetry.space_group_name_H-M   'P 1'
#
loop_
_entity.id
_entity.type
_entity.pdbx_description
1 polymer ?
#
loop_
_entity_poly.entity_id
_entity_poly.type
_entity_poly.pdbx_seq_one_letter_code
_entity_poly.pdbx_strand_id
1 'polypeptide(L)'
;MPLDTPIAELVRQLSRVGLRPSERLVQQILAHGPAARAALLDLATNNAALHEELPAALGPLHALRLLGELPDVAIIAPLIEQLPILINGDEDVPARLYAGEVIQIIGRIGAPAVPVLWAYADDERNPSMARSAAVSALSWVATAAPEVRDAVIAEARRRLPTEMDKPVTTGLVTVLAELGDQESYKPIMDAYRAGRVDQSQAPAATARQFLLGGGRGDLSCVNHPLFERYDLHGPRLREDVDDDEDFE
;
A
#
# COMPACT_ATOMS: atom_id res chain seq x y z
N MET A 1 -9.98 28.84 -13.39
CA MET A 1 -10.51 28.40 -14.70
C MET A 1 -11.64 27.43 -14.43
N PRO A 2 -12.79 27.54 -15.11
CA PRO A 2 -13.83 26.53 -15.00
C PRO A 2 -13.30 25.18 -15.48
N LEU A 3 -13.71 24.10 -14.80
CA LEU A 3 -13.38 22.72 -15.14
C LEU A 3 -14.19 22.31 -16.37
N ASP A 4 -13.75 22.71 -17.57
CA ASP A 4 -14.50 22.46 -18.80
C ASP A 4 -14.47 20.98 -19.24
N THR A 5 -13.49 20.21 -18.77
CA THR A 5 -13.38 18.78 -19.11
C THR A 5 -14.05 17.92 -18.03
N PRO A 6 -15.01 17.05 -18.40
CA PRO A 6 -15.61 16.10 -17.45
C PRO A 6 -14.56 15.17 -16.83
N ILE A 7 -14.70 14.88 -15.54
CA ILE A 7 -13.77 14.02 -14.80
C ILE A 7 -13.59 12.63 -15.44
N ALA A 8 -14.66 12.04 -15.96
CA ALA A 8 -14.60 10.76 -16.65
C ALA A 8 -13.67 10.79 -17.88
N GLU A 9 -13.60 11.93 -18.56
CA GLU A 9 -12.70 12.10 -19.70
C GLU A 9 -11.25 12.27 -19.26
N LEU A 10 -10.99 13.01 -18.18
CA LEU A 10 -9.65 13.14 -17.60
C LEU A 10 -9.10 11.80 -17.10
N VAL A 11 -9.93 10.98 -16.44
CA VAL A 11 -9.54 9.62 -15.99
C VAL A 11 -9.30 8.68 -17.18
N ARG A 12 -10.09 8.81 -18.26
CA ARG A 12 -9.83 8.08 -19.52
C ARG A 12 -8.51 8.49 -20.17
N GLN A 13 -8.12 9.77 -20.06
CA GLN A 13 -6.82 10.23 -20.52
C GLN A 13 -5.71 9.66 -19.63
N LEU A 14 -5.91 9.64 -18.32
CA LEU A 14 -4.97 9.06 -17.35
C LEU A 14 -4.65 7.59 -17.66
N SER A 15 -5.63 6.80 -18.08
CA SER A 15 -5.42 5.37 -18.42
C SER A 15 -4.59 5.15 -19.69
N ARG A 16 -4.20 6.20 -20.41
CA ARG A 16 -3.41 6.14 -21.65
C ARG A 16 -2.06 6.85 -21.53
N VAL A 17 -1.70 7.25 -20.31
CA VAL A 17 -0.43 7.89 -20.00
C VAL A 17 0.65 6.81 -19.87
N GLY A 18 1.83 7.07 -20.43
CA GLY A 18 3.03 6.24 -20.25
C GLY A 18 3.59 6.29 -18.82
N LEU A 19 4.91 6.33 -18.65
CA LEU A 19 5.51 6.17 -17.32
C LEU A 19 5.07 7.23 -16.29
N ARG A 20 4.74 8.44 -16.73
CA ARG A 20 4.43 9.58 -15.85
C ARG A 20 3.34 10.49 -16.42
N PRO A 21 2.27 10.80 -15.66
CA PRO A 21 1.28 11.77 -16.07
C PRO A 21 1.83 13.19 -16.01
N SER A 22 1.38 14.03 -16.95
CA SER A 22 1.73 15.45 -16.93
C SER A 22 1.16 16.15 -15.70
N GLU A 23 1.87 17.14 -15.17
CA GLU A 23 1.41 17.97 -14.05
C GLU A 23 0.06 18.62 -14.34
N ARG A 24 -0.16 19.05 -15.58
CA ARG A 24 -1.42 19.65 -16.01
C ARG A 24 -2.60 18.68 -15.86
N LEU A 25 -2.45 17.44 -16.33
CA LEU A 25 -3.52 16.43 -16.23
C LEU A 25 -3.83 16.12 -14.76
N VAL A 26 -2.79 15.94 -13.95
CA VAL A 26 -2.90 15.73 -12.50
C VAL A 26 -3.66 16.88 -11.84
N GLN A 27 -3.24 18.12 -12.09
CA GLN A 27 -3.88 19.31 -11.51
C GLN A 27 -5.35 19.43 -11.92
N GLN A 28 -5.68 19.11 -13.18
CA GLN A 28 -7.07 19.11 -13.63
C GLN A 28 -7.91 18.07 -12.90
N ILE A 29 -7.40 16.84 -12.72
CA ILE A 29 -8.10 15.79 -11.96
C ILE A 29 -8.28 16.21 -10.51
N LEU A 30 -7.20 16.64 -9.84
CA LEU A 30 -7.24 17.03 -8.42
C LEU A 30 -8.11 18.26 -8.16
N ALA A 31 -8.27 19.15 -9.14
CA ALA A 31 -9.17 20.29 -9.04
C ALA A 31 -10.66 19.89 -8.97
N HIS A 32 -11.04 18.66 -9.36
CA HIS A 32 -12.38 18.11 -9.06
C HIS A 32 -12.53 17.65 -7.60
N GLY A 33 -11.44 17.56 -6.84
CA GLY A 33 -11.43 17.20 -5.42
C GLY A 33 -12.17 15.88 -5.16
N PRO A 34 -13.07 15.83 -4.15
CA PRO A 34 -13.86 14.64 -3.83
C PRO A 34 -14.61 14.00 -5.00
N ALA A 35 -15.01 14.78 -6.01
CA ALA A 35 -15.74 14.28 -7.17
C ALA A 35 -14.89 13.40 -8.09
N ALA A 36 -13.55 13.45 -7.98
CA ALA A 36 -12.65 12.58 -8.74
C ALA A 36 -12.57 11.15 -8.18
N ARG A 37 -12.91 10.96 -6.91
CA ARG A 37 -12.61 9.71 -6.18
C ARG A 37 -13.28 8.49 -6.77
N ALA A 38 -14.57 8.58 -7.13
CA ALA A 38 -15.28 7.43 -7.71
C ALA A 38 -14.63 6.95 -9.01
N ALA A 39 -14.37 7.87 -9.95
CA ALA A 39 -13.76 7.52 -11.23
C ALA A 39 -12.31 7.02 -11.08
N LEU A 40 -11.53 7.59 -10.15
CA LEU A 40 -10.19 7.11 -9.84
C LEU A 40 -10.22 5.73 -9.18
N LEU A 41 -11.18 5.47 -8.29
CA LEU A 41 -11.33 4.18 -7.64
C LEU A 41 -11.72 3.09 -8.63
N ASP A 42 -12.65 3.39 -9.54
CA ASP A 42 -13.04 2.48 -10.62
C ASP A 42 -11.81 2.08 -11.47
N LEU A 43 -10.96 3.05 -11.85
CA LEU A 43 -9.74 2.75 -12.60
C LEU A 43 -8.68 2.02 -11.75
N ALA A 44 -8.49 2.40 -10.48
CA ALA A 44 -7.51 1.78 -9.59
C ALA A 44 -7.83 0.31 -9.32
N THR A 45 -9.11 -0.02 -9.15
CA THR A 45 -9.57 -1.40 -8.88
C THR A 45 -9.71 -2.27 -10.13
N ASN A 46 -9.42 -1.74 -11.32
CA ASN A 46 -9.38 -2.52 -12.55
C ASN A 46 -8.08 -3.33 -12.67
N ASN A 47 -7.93 -4.36 -11.84
CA ASN A 47 -6.71 -5.18 -11.79
C ASN A 47 -6.43 -5.91 -13.11
N ALA A 48 -7.46 -6.21 -13.91
CA ALA A 48 -7.25 -6.84 -15.21
C ALA A 48 -6.39 -5.97 -16.13
N ALA A 49 -6.54 -4.64 -16.02
CA ALA A 49 -5.74 -3.71 -16.81
C ALA A 49 -4.26 -3.74 -16.44
N LEU A 50 -3.87 -4.16 -15.22
CA LEU A 50 -2.45 -4.24 -14.82
C LEU A 50 -1.61 -5.15 -15.72
N HIS A 51 -2.26 -6.07 -16.44
CA HIS A 51 -1.62 -7.03 -17.34
C HIS A 51 -1.88 -6.74 -18.83
N GLU A 52 -2.48 -5.59 -19.15
CA GLU A 52 -2.61 -5.13 -20.53
C GLU A 52 -1.28 -4.61 -21.08
N GLU A 53 -1.25 -4.28 -22.37
CA GLU A 53 -0.11 -3.63 -23.00
C GLU A 53 0.07 -2.20 -22.48
N LEU A 54 1.32 -1.73 -22.47
CA LEU A 54 1.61 -0.33 -22.17
C LEU A 54 1.04 0.58 -23.27
N PRO A 55 0.51 1.77 -22.91
CA PRO A 55 0.49 2.37 -21.58
C PRO A 55 -0.68 1.93 -20.66
N ALA A 56 -1.63 1.13 -21.16
CA ALA A 56 -2.86 0.82 -20.44
C ALA A 56 -2.60 0.14 -19.08
N ALA A 57 -1.54 -0.68 -19.01
CA ALA A 57 -1.07 -1.35 -17.79
C ALA A 57 -0.83 -0.41 -16.59
N LEU A 58 -0.47 0.85 -16.85
CA LEU A 58 -0.14 1.83 -15.82
C LEU A 58 -1.34 2.63 -15.33
N GLY A 59 -2.48 2.53 -16.02
CA GLY A 59 -3.71 3.25 -15.66
C GLY A 59 -4.13 3.04 -14.20
N PRO A 60 -4.28 1.78 -13.72
CA PRO A 60 -4.63 1.51 -12.34
C PRO A 60 -3.61 2.06 -11.33
N LEU A 61 -2.31 1.93 -11.62
CA LEU A 61 -1.23 2.47 -10.77
C LEU A 61 -1.31 4.00 -10.67
N HIS A 62 -1.51 4.71 -11.79
CA HIS A 62 -1.67 6.16 -11.77
C HIS A 62 -2.90 6.60 -10.98
N ALA A 63 -4.02 5.90 -11.15
CA ALA A 63 -5.24 6.19 -10.42
C ALA A 63 -5.06 5.95 -8.91
N LEU A 64 -4.43 4.83 -8.54
CA LEU A 64 -4.08 4.51 -7.15
C LEU A 64 -3.25 5.63 -6.51
N ARG A 65 -2.21 6.11 -7.20
CA ARG A 65 -1.38 7.21 -6.68
C ARG A 65 -2.16 8.52 -6.51
N LEU A 66 -3.06 8.84 -7.43
CA LEU A 66 -3.92 10.04 -7.32
C LEU A 66 -4.96 9.92 -6.19
N LEU A 67 -5.45 8.72 -5.88
CA LEU A 67 -6.28 8.52 -4.68
C LEU A 67 -5.52 8.89 -3.40
N GLY A 68 -4.20 8.67 -3.37
CA GLY A 68 -3.33 9.09 -2.27
C GLY A 68 -3.22 10.61 -2.07
N GLU A 69 -3.59 11.40 -3.08
CA GLU A 69 -3.68 12.86 -2.98
C GLU A 69 -5.09 13.34 -2.57
N LEU A 70 -6.05 12.41 -2.47
CA LEU A 70 -7.45 12.66 -2.10
C LEU A 70 -7.87 11.75 -0.93
N PRO A 71 -7.23 11.86 0.24
CA PRO A 71 -7.41 10.92 1.35
C PRO A 71 -8.88 10.83 1.79
N ASP A 72 -9.41 9.61 1.82
CA ASP A 72 -10.75 9.29 2.31
C ASP A 72 -10.80 7.85 2.81
N VAL A 73 -11.38 7.62 3.98
CA VAL A 73 -11.53 6.26 4.54
C VAL A 73 -12.39 5.34 3.67
N ALA A 74 -13.26 5.88 2.81
CA ALA A 74 -14.12 5.12 1.92
C ALA A 74 -13.34 4.32 0.85
N ILE A 75 -12.09 4.68 0.55
CA ILE A 75 -11.27 3.92 -0.41
C ILE A 75 -10.65 2.67 0.20
N ILE A 76 -10.65 2.54 1.54
CA ILE A 76 -9.91 1.48 2.25
C ILE A 76 -10.40 0.09 1.86
N ALA A 77 -11.69 -0.20 2.07
CA ALA A 77 -12.23 -1.53 1.79
C ALA A 77 -12.11 -1.90 0.30
N PRO A 78 -12.53 -1.05 -0.67
CA PRO A 78 -12.40 -1.37 -2.09
C PRO A 78 -10.96 -1.67 -2.54
N LEU A 79 -9.95 -0.97 -1.99
CA LEU A 79 -8.55 -1.21 -2.34
C LEU A 79 -7.98 -2.45 -1.64
N ILE A 80 -8.31 -2.69 -0.36
CA ILE A 80 -7.83 -3.87 0.38
C ILE A 80 -8.42 -5.16 -0.19
N GLU A 81 -9.66 -5.13 -0.66
CA GLU A 81 -10.33 -6.27 -1.29
C GLU A 81 -9.65 -6.73 -2.58
N GLN A 82 -8.80 -5.89 -3.19
CA GLN A 82 -8.01 -6.29 -4.35
C GLN A 82 -6.82 -7.19 -3.97
N LEU A 83 -6.45 -7.29 -2.70
CA LEU A 83 -5.27 -8.01 -2.26
C LEU A 83 -5.59 -9.46 -1.84
N PRO A 84 -4.74 -10.45 -2.20
CA PRO A 84 -3.55 -10.30 -3.04
C PRO A 84 -3.91 -10.18 -4.54
N ILE A 85 -3.14 -9.39 -5.27
CA ILE A 85 -3.25 -9.35 -6.74
C ILE A 85 -2.35 -10.41 -7.39
N LEU A 86 -2.72 -10.83 -8.61
CA LEU A 86 -1.90 -11.69 -9.45
C LEU A 86 -0.67 -10.91 -9.95
N ILE A 87 0.48 -11.58 -9.99
CA ILE A 87 1.73 -11.04 -10.55
C ILE A 87 2.29 -12.09 -11.52
N ASN A 88 2.35 -11.77 -12.81
CA ASN A 88 2.76 -12.67 -13.89
C ASN A 88 4.29 -12.70 -14.08
N GLY A 89 5.01 -13.08 -13.03
CA GLY A 89 6.47 -13.16 -13.04
C GLY A 89 7.17 -11.82 -12.80
N ASP A 90 8.50 -11.81 -12.91
CA ASP A 90 9.32 -10.68 -12.46
C ASP A 90 9.17 -9.42 -13.33
N GLU A 91 8.76 -9.59 -14.59
CA GLU A 91 8.57 -8.54 -15.60
C GLU A 91 7.23 -7.81 -15.48
N ASP A 92 6.32 -8.30 -14.64
CA ASP A 92 5.03 -7.68 -14.38
C ASP A 92 5.17 -6.49 -13.41
N VAL A 93 5.92 -5.49 -13.87
CA VAL A 93 6.25 -4.27 -13.13
C VAL A 93 4.99 -3.52 -12.66
N PRO A 94 3.94 -3.31 -13.49
CA PRO A 94 2.74 -2.61 -13.05
C PRO A 94 2.05 -3.30 -11.88
N ALA A 95 1.83 -4.61 -11.95
CA ALA A 95 1.20 -5.36 -10.87
C ALA A 95 2.05 -5.36 -9.59
N ARG A 96 3.37 -5.53 -9.70
CA ARG A 96 4.27 -5.48 -8.53
C ARG A 96 4.25 -4.13 -7.82
N LEU A 97 4.31 -3.04 -8.58
CA LEU A 97 4.24 -1.69 -8.02
C LEU A 97 2.88 -1.45 -7.37
N TYR A 98 1.79 -1.82 -8.06
CA TYR A 98 0.44 -1.71 -7.50
C TYR A 98 0.33 -2.46 -6.17
N ALA A 99 0.76 -3.73 -6.11
CA ALA A 99 0.72 -4.55 -4.90
C ALA A 99 1.46 -3.89 -3.72
N GLY A 100 2.64 -3.33 -3.99
CA GLY A 100 3.46 -2.67 -2.99
C GLY A 100 2.91 -1.31 -2.53
N GLU A 101 2.17 -0.62 -3.39
CA GLU A 101 1.70 0.74 -3.13
C GLU A 101 0.28 0.82 -2.54
N VAL A 102 -0.59 -0.19 -2.72
CA VAL A 102 -1.97 -0.16 -2.20
C VAL A 102 -2.00 0.19 -0.70
N ILE A 103 -1.24 -0.54 0.12
CA ILE A 103 -1.20 -0.30 1.57
C ILE A 103 -0.49 1.00 1.94
N GLN A 104 0.43 1.49 1.12
CA GLN A 104 1.06 2.81 1.30
C GLN A 104 0.05 3.93 1.07
N ILE A 105 -0.74 3.84 -0.01
CA ILE A 105 -1.77 4.82 -0.34
C ILE A 105 -2.86 4.85 0.72
N ILE A 106 -3.26 3.69 1.25
CA ILE A 106 -4.13 3.63 2.44
C ILE A 106 -3.47 4.32 3.64
N GLY A 107 -2.18 4.11 3.84
CA GLY A 107 -1.38 4.79 4.87
C GLY A 107 -1.50 6.32 4.86
N ARG A 108 -1.55 6.92 3.66
CA ARG A 108 -1.66 8.39 3.47
C ARG A 108 -2.96 9.00 4.00
N ILE A 109 -3.98 8.20 4.27
CA ILE A 109 -5.21 8.67 4.92
C ILE A 109 -4.91 9.17 6.35
N GLY A 110 -3.88 8.62 7.00
CA GLY A 110 -3.44 9.00 8.34
C GLY A 110 -4.38 8.51 9.45
N ALA A 111 -4.41 9.22 10.58
CA ALA A 111 -5.12 8.81 11.79
C ALA A 111 -6.57 8.31 11.58
N PRO A 112 -7.41 8.90 10.71
CA PRO A 112 -8.77 8.42 10.45
C PRO A 112 -8.86 6.96 9.94
N ALA A 113 -7.81 6.42 9.33
CA ALA A 113 -7.80 5.05 8.83
C ALA A 113 -7.72 4.00 9.95
N VAL A 114 -7.12 4.33 11.10
CA VAL A 114 -6.88 3.38 12.19
C VAL A 114 -8.14 2.62 12.64
N PRO A 115 -9.25 3.30 13.03
CA PRO A 115 -10.45 2.58 13.46
C PRO A 115 -11.08 1.73 12.34
N VAL A 116 -10.99 2.18 11.08
CA VAL A 116 -11.56 1.47 9.92
C VAL A 116 -10.76 0.20 9.62
N LEU A 117 -9.42 0.28 9.67
CA LEU A 117 -8.54 -0.87 9.44
C LEU A 117 -8.68 -1.92 10.54
N TRP A 118 -8.79 -1.51 11.81
CA TRP A 118 -9.07 -2.46 12.89
C TRP A 118 -10.44 -3.11 12.74
N ALA A 119 -11.49 -2.34 12.44
CA ALA A 119 -12.83 -2.89 12.21
C ALA A 119 -12.85 -3.86 11.02
N TYR A 120 -12.14 -3.54 9.93
CA TYR A 120 -12.02 -4.42 8.77
C TYR A 120 -11.29 -5.73 9.13
N ALA A 121 -10.22 -5.64 9.93
CA ALA A 121 -9.48 -6.79 10.41
C ALA A 121 -10.27 -7.65 11.41
N ASP A 122 -11.21 -7.07 12.16
CA ASP A 122 -12.04 -7.78 13.15
C ASP A 122 -13.25 -8.50 12.53
N ASP A 123 -13.68 -8.09 11.34
CA ASP A 123 -14.82 -8.72 10.67
C ASP A 123 -14.39 -10.02 9.97
N GLU A 124 -14.70 -11.17 10.59
CA GLU A 124 -14.40 -12.51 10.06
C GLU A 124 -15.14 -12.84 8.75
N ARG A 125 -16.11 -12.02 8.32
CA ARG A 125 -16.73 -12.15 6.99
C ARG A 125 -15.78 -11.71 5.88
N ASN A 126 -14.75 -10.92 6.20
CA ASN A 126 -13.75 -10.48 5.25
C ASN A 126 -12.71 -11.59 5.00
N PRO A 127 -12.16 -11.70 3.77
CA PRO A 127 -11.11 -12.66 3.47
C PRO A 127 -9.89 -12.49 4.39
N SER A 128 -9.36 -13.60 4.91
CA SER A 128 -8.24 -13.58 5.88
C SER A 128 -7.00 -12.83 5.38
N MET A 129 -6.66 -12.96 4.10
CA MET A 129 -5.56 -12.21 3.49
C MET A 129 -5.82 -10.71 3.44
N ALA A 130 -7.05 -10.29 3.11
CA ALA A 130 -7.45 -8.89 3.12
C ALA A 130 -7.44 -8.31 4.55
N ARG A 131 -7.88 -9.09 5.54
CA ARG A 131 -7.76 -8.74 6.97
C ARG A 131 -6.29 -8.57 7.40
N SER A 132 -5.39 -9.45 6.94
CA SER A 132 -3.95 -9.33 7.16
C SER A 132 -3.35 -8.05 6.53
N ALA A 133 -3.76 -7.72 5.31
CA ALA A 133 -3.36 -6.49 4.64
C ALA A 133 -3.86 -5.25 5.37
N ALA A 134 -5.09 -5.26 5.90
CA ALA A 134 -5.63 -4.20 6.74
C ALA A 134 -4.79 -3.95 7.99
N VAL A 135 -4.36 -5.03 8.67
CA VAL A 135 -3.42 -4.89 9.78
C VAL A 135 -2.09 -4.32 9.30
N SER A 136 -1.49 -4.90 8.25
CA SER A 136 -0.20 -4.44 7.72
C SER A 136 -0.21 -2.97 7.29
N ALA A 137 -1.33 -2.45 6.77
CA ALA A 137 -1.46 -1.04 6.41
C ALA A 137 -1.30 -0.08 7.60
N LEU A 138 -1.52 -0.54 8.83
CA LEU A 138 -1.36 0.28 10.04
C LEU A 138 0.08 0.73 10.28
N SER A 139 1.10 0.01 9.78
CA SER A 139 2.49 0.47 9.90
C SER A 139 2.73 1.74 9.08
N TRP A 140 2.15 1.79 7.88
CA TRP A 140 2.16 2.97 7.01
C TRP A 140 1.34 4.11 7.59
N VAL A 141 0.16 3.83 8.15
CA VAL A 141 -0.67 4.85 8.84
C VAL A 141 0.08 5.44 10.03
N ALA A 142 0.68 4.62 10.89
CA ALA A 142 1.46 5.05 12.05
C ALA A 142 2.74 5.84 11.67
N THR A 143 3.21 5.69 10.44
CA THR A 143 4.35 6.45 9.90
C THR A 143 3.91 7.78 9.29
N ALA A 144 2.76 7.81 8.61
CA ALA A 144 2.17 9.03 8.05
C ALA A 144 1.56 9.95 9.13
N ALA A 145 1.02 9.35 10.20
CA ALA A 145 0.42 10.02 11.35
C ALA A 145 1.09 9.53 12.66
N PRO A 146 2.27 10.09 13.01
CA PRO A 146 3.03 9.64 14.19
C PRO A 146 2.24 9.72 15.51
N GLU A 147 1.23 10.58 15.60
CA GLU A 147 0.38 10.73 16.78
C GLU A 147 -0.45 9.48 17.12
N VAL A 148 -0.70 8.58 16.15
CA VAL A 148 -1.42 7.31 16.40
C VAL A 148 -0.50 6.11 16.60
N ARG A 149 0.82 6.30 16.45
CA ARG A 149 1.80 5.22 16.46
C ARG A 149 1.76 4.36 17.72
N ASP A 150 1.81 5.00 18.89
CA ASP A 150 1.81 4.27 20.16
C ASP A 150 0.50 3.51 20.40
N ALA A 151 -0.63 4.09 19.95
CA ALA A 151 -1.93 3.44 20.03
C ALA A 151 -2.01 2.19 19.13
N VAL A 152 -1.46 2.27 17.91
CA VAL A 152 -1.36 1.12 16.98
C VAL A 152 -0.50 0.01 17.59
N ILE A 153 0.67 0.35 18.15
CA ILE A 153 1.57 -0.62 18.79
C ILE A 153 0.90 -1.28 20.00
N ALA A 154 0.29 -0.48 20.88
CA ALA A 154 -0.38 -0.97 22.07
C ALA A 154 -1.52 -1.94 21.73
N GLU A 155 -2.33 -1.62 20.72
CA GLU A 155 -3.43 -2.47 20.28
C GLU A 155 -2.94 -3.74 19.59
N ALA A 156 -1.91 -3.65 18.74
CA ALA A 156 -1.31 -4.82 18.10
C ALA A 156 -0.69 -5.78 19.14
N ARG A 157 0.00 -5.25 20.15
CA ARG A 157 0.51 -6.02 21.31
C ARG A 157 -0.60 -6.72 22.06
N ARG A 158 -1.70 -6.01 22.34
CA ARG A 158 -2.86 -6.54 23.07
C ARG A 158 -3.49 -7.72 22.32
N ARG A 159 -3.53 -7.67 20.98
CA ARG A 159 -4.13 -8.69 20.10
C ARG A 159 -3.21 -9.89 19.85
N LEU A 160 -1.89 -9.70 19.76
CA LEU A 160 -0.93 -10.77 19.43
C LEU A 160 -1.03 -12.07 20.26
N PRO A 161 -1.31 -12.06 21.59
CA PRO A 161 -1.45 -13.29 22.36
C PRO A 161 -2.82 -13.97 22.19
N THR A 162 -3.79 -13.33 21.53
CA THR A 162 -5.12 -13.91 21.31
C THR A 162 -5.09 -14.95 20.18
N GLU A 163 -6.03 -15.88 20.22
CA GLU A 163 -6.22 -16.86 19.14
C GLU A 163 -6.90 -16.16 17.97
N MET A 164 -6.19 -16.03 16.86
CA MET A 164 -6.66 -15.43 15.62
C MET A 164 -6.21 -16.31 14.46
N ASP A 165 -6.80 -16.10 13.28
CA ASP A 165 -6.31 -16.75 12.08
C ASP A 165 -4.85 -16.38 11.79
N LYS A 166 -4.12 -17.34 11.21
CA LYS A 166 -2.69 -17.21 10.90
C LYS A 166 -2.37 -15.96 10.06
N PRO A 167 -3.15 -15.60 9.02
CA PRO A 167 -2.91 -14.36 8.26
C PRO A 167 -2.98 -13.10 9.12
N VAL A 168 -3.98 -12.96 10.00
CA VAL A 168 -4.08 -11.77 10.86
C VAL A 168 -2.98 -11.74 11.91
N THR A 169 -2.63 -12.89 12.51
CA THR A 169 -1.46 -12.97 13.40
C THR A 169 -0.17 -12.57 12.69
N THR A 170 -0.03 -12.96 11.42
CA THR A 170 1.10 -12.55 10.57
C THR A 170 1.12 -11.03 10.37
N GLY A 171 -0.02 -10.40 10.09
CA GLY A 171 -0.13 -8.95 9.98
C GLY A 171 0.25 -8.22 11.28
N LEU A 172 -0.15 -8.74 12.45
CA LEU A 172 0.21 -8.17 13.76
C LEU A 172 1.72 -8.22 14.00
N VAL A 173 2.35 -9.36 13.67
CA VAL A 173 3.81 -9.51 13.75
C VAL A 173 4.51 -8.54 12.80
N THR A 174 4.03 -8.41 11.56
CA THR A 174 4.57 -7.46 10.58
C THR A 174 4.49 -6.03 11.10
N VAL A 175 3.33 -5.56 11.57
CA VAL A 175 3.18 -4.20 12.12
C VAL A 175 4.14 -3.93 13.27
N LEU A 176 4.20 -4.83 14.26
CA LEU A 176 5.07 -4.63 15.42
C LEU A 176 6.55 -4.64 15.04
N ALA A 177 6.94 -5.52 14.11
CA ALA A 177 8.31 -5.60 13.63
C ALA A 177 8.69 -4.37 12.79
N GLU A 178 7.88 -3.99 11.81
CA GLU A 178 8.11 -2.83 10.94
C GLU A 178 8.12 -1.52 11.72
N LEU A 179 7.32 -1.41 12.79
CA LEU A 179 7.38 -0.29 13.72
C LEU A 179 8.52 -0.43 14.75
N GLY A 180 9.40 -1.42 14.66
CA GLY A 180 10.60 -1.49 15.49
C GLY A 180 10.31 -1.72 16.97
N ASP A 181 9.21 -2.40 17.28
CA ASP A 181 8.71 -2.51 18.63
C ASP A 181 9.44 -3.56 19.49
N GLN A 182 10.56 -3.15 20.11
CA GLN A 182 11.46 -4.07 20.81
C GLN A 182 10.80 -4.84 21.96
N GLU A 183 9.82 -4.26 22.67
CA GLU A 183 9.18 -4.96 23.80
C GLU A 183 8.31 -6.14 23.32
N SER A 184 7.87 -6.14 22.05
CA SER A 184 7.17 -7.25 21.42
C SER A 184 8.07 -8.39 20.98
N TYR A 185 9.40 -8.28 21.10
CA TYR A 185 10.33 -9.29 20.61
C TYR A 185 9.99 -10.69 21.11
N LYS A 186 9.81 -10.86 22.42
CA LYS A 186 9.49 -12.18 23.01
C LYS A 186 8.11 -12.68 22.55
N PRO A 187 7.00 -11.93 22.69
CA PRO A 187 5.70 -12.33 22.16
C PRO A 187 5.69 -12.72 20.68
N ILE A 188 6.42 -11.98 19.83
CA ILE A 188 6.54 -12.28 18.39
C ILE A 188 7.26 -13.60 18.18
N MET A 189 8.40 -13.81 18.84
CA MET A 189 9.16 -15.06 18.72
C MET A 189 8.36 -16.27 19.25
N ASP A 190 7.53 -16.07 20.27
CA ASP A 190 6.63 -17.12 20.77
C ASP A 190 5.52 -17.44 19.75
N ALA A 191 4.99 -16.45 19.02
CA ALA A 191 4.05 -16.66 17.91
C ALA A 191 4.67 -17.48 16.77
N TYR A 192 5.92 -17.21 16.40
CA TYR A 192 6.67 -18.01 15.42
C TYR A 192 6.87 -19.46 15.88
N ARG A 193 7.32 -19.67 17.13
CA ARG A 193 7.52 -21.01 17.70
C ARG A 193 6.23 -21.82 17.78
N ALA A 194 5.11 -21.14 18.04
CA ALA A 194 3.78 -21.73 18.05
C ALA A 194 3.20 -22.00 16.63
N GLY A 195 3.92 -21.62 15.56
CA GLY A 195 3.47 -21.83 14.19
C GLY A 195 2.26 -20.97 13.79
N ARG A 196 1.98 -19.88 14.53
CA ARG A 196 0.85 -18.96 14.28
C ARG A 196 1.14 -17.91 13.21
N VAL A 197 2.39 -17.83 12.74
CA VAL A 197 2.85 -16.88 11.72
C VAL A 197 3.17 -17.63 10.43
N ASP A 198 2.74 -17.08 9.29
CA ASP A 198 3.16 -17.54 7.97
C ASP A 198 4.57 -17.02 7.67
N GLN A 199 5.56 -17.90 7.71
CA GLN A 199 6.96 -17.54 7.47
C GLN A 199 7.28 -17.25 6.00
N SER A 200 6.41 -17.65 5.06
CA SER A 200 6.58 -17.27 3.65
C SER A 200 6.25 -15.80 3.41
N GLN A 201 5.36 -15.23 4.23
CA GLN A 201 4.94 -13.83 4.15
C GLN A 201 5.76 -12.94 5.09
N ALA A 202 6.02 -13.39 6.31
CA ALA A 202 6.81 -12.67 7.30
C ALA A 202 7.93 -13.57 7.85
N PRO A 203 9.10 -13.64 7.20
CA PRO A 203 10.22 -14.44 7.71
C PRO A 203 10.68 -13.95 9.08
N ALA A 204 10.93 -14.88 10.01
CA ALA A 204 11.36 -14.54 11.37
C ALA A 204 12.69 -13.76 11.41
N ALA A 205 13.59 -14.02 10.45
CA ALA A 205 14.84 -13.29 10.30
C ALA A 205 14.59 -11.80 9.98
N THR A 206 13.71 -11.51 9.03
CA THR A 206 13.31 -10.14 8.67
C THR A 206 12.62 -9.44 9.83
N ALA A 207 11.67 -10.11 10.50
CA ALA A 207 11.01 -9.54 11.68
C ALA A 207 12.03 -9.19 12.78
N ARG A 208 12.99 -10.08 13.04
CA ARG A 208 14.08 -9.83 13.99
C ARG A 208 14.96 -8.66 13.57
N GLN A 209 15.30 -8.55 12.29
CA GLN A 209 16.10 -7.46 11.77
C GLN A 209 15.39 -6.12 12.02
N PHE A 210 14.09 -6.00 11.70
CA PHE A 210 13.36 -4.76 11.93
C PHE A 210 13.20 -4.44 13.42
N LEU A 211 12.84 -5.41 14.26
CA LEU A 211 12.73 -5.22 15.72
C LEU A 211 14.03 -4.68 16.33
N LEU A 212 15.17 -5.26 15.97
CA LEU A 212 16.47 -4.88 16.52
C LEU A 212 17.07 -3.65 15.83
N GLY A 213 16.69 -3.39 14.58
CA GLY A 213 17.19 -2.30 13.74
C GLY A 213 16.41 -0.99 13.87
N GLY A 214 15.37 -0.93 14.72
CA GLY A 214 14.56 0.28 14.90
C GLY A 214 13.39 0.44 13.92
N GLY A 215 13.02 -0.65 13.24
CA GLY A 215 11.89 -0.71 12.30
C GLY A 215 12.32 -0.82 10.84
N ARG A 216 11.34 -0.74 9.96
CA ARG A 216 11.49 -0.80 8.51
C ARG A 216 11.71 0.62 7.95
N GLY A 217 12.86 0.85 7.32
CA GLY A 217 13.29 2.20 6.91
C GLY A 217 12.50 2.83 5.76
N ASP A 218 12.00 2.03 4.82
CA ASP A 218 11.22 2.49 3.67
C ASP A 218 9.76 2.80 4.02
N LEU A 219 9.31 2.63 5.27
CA LEU A 219 7.98 3.09 5.69
C LEU A 219 7.79 4.61 5.47
N SER A 220 8.88 5.37 5.51
CA SER A 220 8.91 6.81 5.22
C SER A 220 8.43 7.15 3.79
N CYS A 221 8.43 6.18 2.86
CA CYS A 221 7.94 6.36 1.50
C CYS A 221 6.45 6.73 1.42
N VAL A 222 5.66 6.48 2.49
CA VAL A 222 4.27 6.95 2.56
C VAL A 222 4.16 8.47 2.43
N ASN A 223 5.19 9.19 2.84
CA ASN A 223 5.21 10.66 2.86
C ASN A 223 5.68 11.28 1.54
N HIS A 224 6.17 10.49 0.58
CA HIS A 224 6.59 11.04 -0.72
C HIS A 224 5.38 11.70 -1.42
N PRO A 225 5.50 12.95 -1.88
CA PRO A 225 4.54 13.57 -2.78
C PRO A 225 4.40 12.78 -4.08
N LEU A 226 3.29 12.99 -4.79
CA LEU A 226 2.96 12.28 -6.02
C LEU A 226 4.12 12.20 -7.03
N PHE A 227 4.74 13.34 -7.37
CA PHE A 227 5.79 13.35 -8.40
C PHE A 227 7.11 12.75 -7.92
N GLU A 228 7.48 12.96 -6.66
CA GLU A 228 8.64 12.30 -6.06
C GLU A 228 8.47 10.77 -6.04
N ARG A 229 7.23 10.27 -5.91
CA ARG A 229 6.95 8.84 -6.04
C ARG A 229 7.23 8.31 -7.45
N TYR A 230 6.95 9.06 -8.50
CA TYR A 230 7.35 8.66 -9.85
C TYR A 230 8.88 8.63 -10.00
N ASP A 231 9.57 9.63 -9.42
CA ASP A 231 11.03 9.74 -9.51
C ASP A 231 11.75 8.61 -8.75
N LEU A 232 11.28 8.28 -7.53
CA LEU A 232 11.92 7.30 -6.66
C LEU A 232 11.45 5.85 -6.87
N HIS A 233 10.17 5.65 -7.20
CA HIS A 233 9.55 4.31 -7.24
C HIS A 233 9.19 3.84 -8.65
N GLY A 234 9.48 4.62 -9.70
CA GLY A 234 9.13 4.26 -11.07
C GLY A 234 7.64 4.47 -11.38
N PRO A 235 7.08 3.88 -12.44
CA PRO A 235 7.56 2.69 -13.16
C PRO A 235 8.87 2.92 -13.93
N ARG A 236 9.79 1.96 -13.82
CA ARG A 236 11.02 1.84 -14.63
C ARG A 236 10.92 0.52 -15.37
N LEU A 237 11.03 0.55 -16.69
CA LEU A 237 10.96 -0.67 -17.49
C LEU A 237 12.37 -1.23 -17.68
N ARG A 238 12.51 -2.53 -17.96
CA ARG A 238 13.83 -3.17 -18.11
C ARG A 238 14.70 -2.50 -19.19
N GLU A 239 14.08 -1.86 -20.19
CA GLU A 239 14.79 -1.09 -21.23
C GLU A 239 15.47 0.19 -20.69
N ASP A 240 15.18 0.63 -19.47
CA ASP A 240 15.80 1.80 -18.82
C ASP A 240 17.08 1.47 -18.01
N VAL A 241 17.57 0.22 -18.03
CA VAL A 241 18.71 -0.25 -17.20
C VAL A 241 20.00 -0.51 -18.00
N ASP A 242 19.96 -0.49 -19.33
CA ASP A 242 21.16 -0.65 -20.15
C ASP A 242 21.65 0.71 -20.67
N ASP A 243 22.61 1.32 -19.95
CA ASP A 243 23.62 2.23 -20.53
C ASP A 243 24.79 2.59 -19.55
N ASP A 244 24.81 2.09 -18.30
CA ASP A 244 25.88 2.43 -17.33
C ASP A 244 26.56 1.21 -16.65
N GLU A 245 26.73 0.10 -17.37
CA GLU A 245 27.70 -0.95 -16.99
C GLU A 245 28.73 -1.23 -18.10
N ASP A 246 29.37 -0.17 -18.59
CA ASP A 246 30.75 -0.25 -19.10
C ASP A 246 31.69 0.27 -17.98
N PHE A 247 32.14 -0.64 -17.11
CA PHE A 247 33.37 -0.46 -16.35
C PHE A 247 34.29 -1.64 -16.58
N GLU A 248 35.47 -1.31 -17.12
CA GLU A 248 36.61 -2.14 -17.55
C GLU A 248 36.99 -3.32 -16.63
#